data_AF-A0AAW6NJZ3-F1
#
_entry.id   AF-A0AAW6NJZ3-F1
#
_cell.length_a   1.000
_cell.length_b   1.000
_cell.length_c   1.000
_cell.angle_alpha   90.00
_cell.angle_beta   90.00
_cell.angle_gamma   90.00
#
_symmetry.space_group_name_H-M   'P 1'
#
loop_
_entity.id
_entity.type
_entity.pdbx_description
1 polymer ?
#
loop_
_entity_poly.entity_id
_entity_poly.type
_entity_poly.pdbx_seq_one_letter_code
_entity_poly.pdbx_strand_id
1 'polypeptide(L)' 'REPDPSGSPTTIANNSAATVVSHKPIPKPIELVSPAELLGASHIFIETEQDIDTYLATLRSRLQQAIGQGKRVRIK' A
#
# COMPACT_ATOMS: atom_id res chain seq x y z
N ARG A 1 -31.60 17.16 -54.68
CA ARG A 1 -30.53 16.49 -53.91
C ARG A 1 -29.75 17.59 -53.21
N GLU A 2 -30.20 17.99 -52.03
CA GLU A 2 -29.50 18.93 -51.16
C GLU A 2 -28.78 18.12 -50.07
N PRO A 3 -27.47 18.32 -49.83
CA PRO A 3 -26.79 17.75 -48.68
C PRO A 3 -26.78 18.75 -47.51
N ASP A 4 -27.36 18.34 -46.38
CA ASP A 4 -27.23 18.97 -45.06
C ASP A 4 -25.97 18.38 -44.33
N PRO A 5 -25.49 18.95 -43.20
CA PRO A 5 -24.17 19.59 -43.12
C PRO A 5 -23.34 18.98 -41.97
N SER A 6 -22.03 19.20 -41.95
CA SER A 6 -21.30 19.27 -40.66
C SER A 6 -19.86 19.70 -40.84
N GLY A 7 -19.61 20.94 -40.43
CA GLY A 7 -18.54 21.29 -39.51
C GLY A 7 -17.10 20.92 -39.89
N SER A 8 -16.43 21.83 -40.59
CA SER A 8 -15.00 22.09 -40.43
C SER A 8 -14.72 22.74 -39.05
N PRO A 9 -13.47 23.09 -38.69
CA PRO A 9 -12.20 22.34 -38.71
C PRO A 9 -11.47 22.47 -37.34
N THR A 10 -10.54 21.59 -36.93
CA THR A 10 -9.52 22.03 -35.94
C THR A 10 -8.23 21.20 -35.99
N THR A 11 -7.20 21.85 -36.56
CA THR A 11 -5.82 21.96 -36.07
C THR A 11 -5.19 20.73 -35.43
N ILE A 12 -4.31 20.09 -36.20
CA ILE A 12 -3.27 19.19 -35.72
C ILE A 12 -2.31 20.03 -34.86
N ALA A 13 -2.53 20.00 -33.54
CA ALA A 13 -1.61 20.59 -32.57
C ALA A 13 -0.40 19.65 -32.43
N ASN A 14 0.71 20.14 -32.99
CA ASN A 14 2.06 19.64 -32.76
C ASN A 14 2.35 19.66 -31.24
N ASN A 15 2.47 18.49 -30.60
CA ASN A 15 3.03 18.42 -29.25
C ASN A 15 3.90 17.18 -29.10
N SER A 16 5.20 17.40 -29.30
CA SER A 16 6.33 16.81 -28.56
C SER A 16 6.02 15.51 -27.82
N ALA A 17 6.42 14.39 -28.41
CA ALA A 17 6.47 13.09 -27.75
C ALA A 17 7.50 13.09 -26.61
N ALA A 18 7.13 13.67 -25.47
CA ALA A 18 7.81 13.42 -24.21
C ALA A 18 7.47 11.97 -23.81
N THR A 19 8.46 11.10 -23.89
CA THR A 19 8.39 9.73 -23.37
C THR A 19 8.13 9.84 -21.87
N VAL A 20 6.86 9.76 -21.46
CA VAL A 20 6.50 9.68 -20.05
C VAL A 20 7.03 8.34 -19.58
N VAL A 21 8.23 8.37 -18.99
CA VAL A 21 8.77 7.26 -18.22
C VAL A 21 7.70 6.96 -17.18
N SER A 22 6.97 5.86 -17.38
CA SER A 22 5.98 5.40 -16.43
C SER A 22 6.77 5.00 -15.18
N HIS A 23 6.95 5.95 -14.26
CA HIS A 23 7.47 5.68 -12.93
C HIS A 23 6.43 4.79 -12.26
N LYS A 24 6.52 3.48 -12.51
CA LYS A 24 5.73 2.49 -11.78
C LYS A 24 6.03 2.76 -10.31
N PRO A 25 5.03 3.16 -9.50
CA PRO A 25 5.28 3.47 -8.10
C PRO A 25 5.89 2.23 -7.48
N ILE A 26 7.15 2.33 -7.06
CA ILE A 26 7.86 1.24 -6.41
C ILE A 26 7.03 0.92 -5.15
N PRO A 27 6.45 -0.28 -5.04
CA PRO A 27 5.65 -0.62 -3.88
C PRO A 27 6.52 -0.50 -2.64
N LYS A 28 6.06 0.26 -1.64
CA LYS A 28 6.77 0.34 -0.36
C LYS A 28 6.99 -1.09 0.17
N PRO A 29 8.20 -1.41 0.68
CA PRO A 29 8.47 -2.72 1.24
C PRO A 29 7.41 -3.05 2.31
N ILE A 30 6.89 -4.27 2.25
CA ILE A 30 5.85 -4.75 3.15
C ILE A 30 6.50 -5.66 4.19
N GLU A 31 6.27 -5.34 5.46
CA GLU A 31 6.59 -6.24 6.56
C GLU A 31 5.34 -7.05 6.92
N LEU A 32 5.48 -8.36 6.88
CA LEU A 32 4.42 -9.28 7.30
C LEU A 32 4.59 -9.56 8.77
N VAL A 33 3.50 -9.41 9.51
CA VAL A 33 3.45 -9.68 10.95
C VAL A 33 2.27 -10.60 11.21
N SER A 34 2.52 -11.72 11.87
CA SER A 34 1.47 -12.67 12.25
C SER A 34 1.31 -12.69 13.77
N PRO A 35 0.06 -12.80 14.29
CA PRO A 35 -0.20 -12.84 15.72
C PRO A 35 0.62 -13.90 16.47
N ALA A 36 0.78 -15.09 15.88
CA ALA A 36 1.57 -16.18 16.47
C ALA A 36 3.07 -15.87 16.57
N GLU A 37 3.62 -15.04 15.68
CA GLU A 37 5.02 -14.60 15.80
C GLU A 37 5.21 -13.57 16.92
N LEU A 38 4.17 -12.80 17.23
CA LEU A 38 4.21 -11.77 18.27
C LEU A 38 4.09 -12.36 19.68
N LEU A 39 3.33 -13.44 19.82
CA LEU A 39 3.20 -14.15 21.09
C LEU A 39 4.36 -15.15 21.32
N GLY A 40 5.11 -15.48 20.27
CA GLY A 40 6.22 -16.43 20.31
C GLY A 40 5.76 -17.89 20.40
N ALA A 41 6.70 -18.83 20.22
CA ALA A 41 6.40 -20.26 20.17
C ALA A 41 5.75 -20.83 21.44
N SER A 42 5.77 -20.08 22.54
CA SER A 42 5.28 -20.53 23.85
C SER A 42 3.90 -20.00 24.22
N HIS A 43 3.37 -18.98 23.54
CA HIS A 43 2.03 -18.43 23.81
C HIS A 43 1.19 -18.47 22.54
N ILE A 44 0.65 -19.64 22.22
CA ILE A 44 -0.22 -19.79 21.04
C ILE A 44 -1.64 -19.28 21.36
N PHE A 45 -1.95 -19.05 22.64
CA PHE A 45 -3.26 -18.65 23.15
C PHE A 45 -3.17 -17.39 23.99
N ILE A 46 -4.28 -16.64 24.03
CA ILE A 46 -4.50 -15.48 24.91
C ILE A 46 -5.59 -15.91 25.89
N GLU A 47 -5.27 -15.99 27.18
CA GLU A 47 -6.19 -16.51 28.20
C GLU A 47 -6.51 -15.45 29.28
N THR A 48 -5.62 -14.47 29.46
CA THR A 48 -5.74 -13.43 30.48
C THR A 48 -5.69 -12.02 29.89
N GLU A 49 -6.15 -11.03 30.66
CA GLU A 49 -6.00 -9.61 30.28
C GLU A 49 -4.52 -9.23 30.09
N GLN A 50 -3.63 -9.80 30.91
CA GLN A 50 -2.20 -9.57 30.78
C GLN A 50 -1.62 -10.10 29.47
N ASP A 51 -2.15 -11.21 28.93
CA ASP A 51 -1.77 -11.71 27.61
C ASP A 51 -2.22 -10.74 26.51
N ILE A 52 -3.41 -10.15 26.64
CA ILE A 52 -3.93 -9.13 25.71
C ILE A 52 -3.00 -7.91 25.71
N ASP A 53 -2.67 -7.39 26.90
CA ASP A 53 -1.79 -6.22 27.02
C ASP A 53 -0.39 -6.50 26.45
N THR A 54 0.16 -7.68 26.75
CA THR A 54 1.48 -8.11 26.24
C THR A 54 1.47 -8.24 24.73
N TYR A 55 0.41 -8.83 24.16
CA TYR A 55 0.23 -8.95 22.72
C TYR A 55 0.15 -7.58 22.04
N LEU A 56 -0.70 -6.68 22.56
CA LEU A 56 -0.90 -5.36 21.99
C LEU A 56 0.36 -4.50 22.10
N ALA A 57 1.10 -4.57 23.21
CA ALA A 57 2.38 -3.88 23.38
C ALA A 57 3.40 -4.34 22.33
N THR A 58 3.51 -5.66 22.12
CA THR A 58 4.43 -6.25 21.15
C THR A 58 4.04 -5.90 19.71
N LEU A 59 2.75 -6.02 19.38
CA LEU A 59 2.20 -5.61 18.08
C LEU A 59 2.51 -4.14 17.80
N ARG A 60 2.22 -3.24 18.75
CA ARG A 60 2.46 -1.81 18.62
C ARG A 60 3.93 -1.51 18.34
N SER A 61 4.84 -2.11 19.11
CA SER A 61 6.28 -1.93 18.92
C SER A 61 6.73 -2.34 17.51
N ARG A 62 6.26 -3.49 17.02
CA ARG A 62 6.57 -3.97 15.68
C ARG A 62 6.02 -3.06 14.58
N LEU A 63 4.79 -2.59 14.73
CA LEU A 63 4.16 -1.63 13.81
C LEU A 63 4.98 -0.34 13.74
N GLN A 64 5.35 0.22 14.89
CA GLN A 64 6.14 1.44 14.96
C GLN A 64 7.52 1.27 14.33
N GLN A 65 8.19 0.14 14.59
CA GLN A 65 9.50 -0.15 14.00
C GLN A 65 9.43 -0.21 12.47
N ALA A 66 8.47 -0.94 11.90
CA ALA A 66 8.32 -1.06 10.46
C ALA A 66 7.95 0.28 9.81
N ILE A 67 7.04 1.05 10.43
CA ILE A 67 6.69 2.41 9.97
C ILE A 67 7.92 3.33 10.03
N GLY A 68 8.70 3.26 11.11
CA GLY A 68 9.96 4.00 11.26
C GLY A 68 11.01 3.65 10.20
N GLN A 69 10.97 2.43 9.66
CA GLN A 69 11.79 1.98 8.53
C GLN A 69 11.21 2.34 7.15
N GLY A 70 10.10 3.09 7.10
CA GLY A 70 9.41 3.44 5.85
C GLY A 70 8.64 2.28 5.20
N LYS A 71 8.46 1.17 5.92
CA LYS A 71 7.72 0.00 5.46
C LYS A 71 6.23 0.14 5.76
N ARG A 72 5.42 -0.61 5.02
CA ARG A 72 4.00 -0.83 5.35
C ARG A 72 3.88 -2.15 6.09
N VAL A 73 3.13 -2.19 7.18
CA VAL A 73 2.86 -3.46 7.87
C VAL A 73 1.56 -4.06 7.40
N ARG A 74 1.57 -5.35 7.14
CA ARG A 74 0.38 -6.16 6.89
C ARG A 74 0.28 -7.23 7.97
N ILE A 75 -0.80 -7.18 8.74
CA ILE A 75 -1.15 -8.20 9.72
C ILE A 75 -1.85 -9.35 8.98
N LYS A 76 -1.42 -10.59 9.20
CA LYS A 76 -1.96 -11.81 8.57
C LYS A 76 -2.75 -12.64 9.56
#